data_AF-A0A166I469-F1
#
_entry.id   AF-A0A166I469-F1
#
_cell.length_a   1.000
_cell.length_b   1.000
_cell.length_c   1.000
_cell.angle_alpha   90.00
_cell.angle_beta   90.00
_cell.angle_gamma   90.00
#
_symmetry.space_group_name_H-M   'P 1'
#
loop_
_entity.id
_entity.type
_entity.pdbx_description
1 polymer ?
#
loop_
_entity_poly.entity_id
_entity_poly.type
_entity_poly.pdbx_seq_one_letter_code
_entity_poly.pdbx_strand_id
1 'polypeptide(L)'
;MMLASSVAYRGHVVIHHQLHPATGRRRVHRQPLSQPIRLIMPSASRLVRKGGNMPLIESEEERRKFPQPGSPTCRQRLVAAVHDFSRLYRASVESMEYDEPLLLSADHLDCSIVHAMPIHEDLELERLLFKSGVHDLYQDIIMAEHFFRQPLFFIDSVITAFVRLVGDLTVLTSRPLHARVFVEPLLLRAPTLWKSIWERRQQLVCSTPQDHQLLPSPKDGPDAVLVEPLLQLLCVYNHLYVANAQKYSAPLSSYIPLVALYHPLSLAAFDVPYQKEKESWREALTCLVESVIDDTARNTLVRSVTLDSETASAADSFFTRLNHGLEAFPEECEAGFERALQRLGTYRRLASSPLTFKWLSTYSIHRSFVRAMSRVLRSSLDAQTVKTIVWLACGGLTGEILQAVIDTVERPGLTLEIYLIGEDLVCEVARAVDLLCQEGLKLEPMRLGRRFEHIVEQRLLDVNRLIVLLKGHGSDDARLFVQSATIGALAEWWPSLRALQTVVYRLPATSPQRAIFAVSHNSGWLSAHYWI
;
A
#
# COMPACT_ATOMS: atom_id res chain seq x y z
N MET A 1 -44.90 15.87 -22.92
CA MET A 1 -44.77 17.00 -23.84
C MET A 1 -44.21 18.20 -23.06
N MET A 2 -42.88 18.29 -23.00
CA MET A 2 -42.03 19.47 -22.78
C MET A 2 -40.61 18.93 -22.69
N LEU A 3 -39.85 19.15 -23.76
CA LEU A 3 -38.45 18.81 -23.91
C LEU A 3 -37.62 19.93 -23.29
N ALA A 4 -36.72 19.61 -22.36
CA ALA A 4 -35.64 20.50 -21.97
C ALA A 4 -34.32 19.92 -22.50
N SER A 5 -33.79 20.62 -23.50
CA SER A 5 -32.55 20.33 -24.21
C SER A 5 -31.33 20.58 -23.33
N SER A 6 -30.55 19.51 -23.09
CA SER A 6 -29.21 19.58 -22.50
C SER A 6 -28.22 20.10 -23.54
N VAL A 7 -27.60 21.24 -23.23
CA VAL A 7 -26.52 21.85 -24.00
C VAL A 7 -25.23 21.07 -23.72
N ALA A 8 -24.71 20.40 -24.74
CA ALA A 8 -23.40 19.78 -24.71
C ALA A 8 -22.29 20.85 -24.75
N TYR A 9 -21.56 21.02 -23.64
CA TYR A 9 -20.31 21.76 -23.62
C TYR A 9 -19.23 20.98 -24.37
N ARG A 10 -18.98 21.33 -25.64
CA ARG A 10 -17.77 20.92 -26.36
C ARG A 10 -16.65 21.90 -26.02
N GLY A 11 -15.75 21.49 -25.13
CA GLY A 11 -14.49 22.19 -24.92
C GLY A 11 -13.59 22.05 -26.14
N HIS A 12 -13.56 23.06 -27.00
CA HIS A 12 -12.56 23.19 -28.06
C HIS A 12 -11.22 23.58 -27.42
N VAL A 13 -10.23 22.69 -27.51
CA VAL A 13 -8.83 23.05 -27.27
C VAL A 13 -8.35 23.80 -28.51
N VAL A 14 -8.16 25.11 -28.38
CA VAL A 14 -7.51 25.93 -29.40
C VAL A 14 -6.01 25.77 -29.25
N ILE A 15 -5.39 24.99 -30.14
CA ILE A 15 -3.93 24.89 -30.26
C ILE A 15 -3.47 26.00 -31.21
N HIS A 16 -2.89 27.07 -30.67
CA HIS A 16 -2.18 28.05 -31.48
C HIS A 16 -0.80 27.49 -31.85
N HIS A 17 -0.63 27.09 -33.12
CA HIS A 17 0.68 26.84 -33.70
C HIS A 17 1.29 28.15 -34.19
N GLN A 18 2.30 28.65 -33.48
CA GLN A 18 3.26 29.60 -34.05
C GLN A 18 4.53 28.83 -34.45
N LEU A 19 4.81 28.82 -35.75
CA LEU A 19 6.03 28.30 -36.33
C LEU A 19 7.12 29.37 -36.23
N HIS A 20 8.13 29.14 -35.39
CA HIS A 20 9.42 29.81 -35.47
C HIS A 20 10.48 28.80 -35.92
N PRO A 21 11.23 29.08 -37.01
CA PRO A 21 12.29 28.21 -37.47
C PRO A 21 13.56 28.45 -36.62
N ALA A 22 14.36 27.40 -36.46
CA ALA A 22 15.65 27.37 -35.76
C ALA A 22 15.60 27.31 -34.23
N THR A 23 15.24 26.13 -33.69
CA THR A 23 16.00 25.40 -32.64
C THR A 23 15.14 24.22 -32.16
N GLY A 24 15.58 22.99 -32.44
CA GLY A 24 14.85 21.74 -32.13
C GLY A 24 14.82 21.38 -30.64
N ARG A 25 14.25 22.23 -29.79
CA ARG A 25 13.93 21.91 -28.38
C ARG A 25 12.47 22.19 -28.10
N ARG A 26 11.65 21.14 -27.99
CA ARG A 26 10.28 21.20 -27.47
C ARG A 26 10.32 21.49 -25.97
N ARG A 27 10.15 22.76 -25.58
CA ARG A 27 9.74 23.11 -24.21
C ARG A 27 8.21 23.07 -24.15
N VAL A 28 7.67 22.07 -23.46
CA VAL A 28 6.27 22.04 -23.07
C VAL A 28 6.10 22.99 -21.88
N HIS A 29 5.52 24.16 -22.10
CA HIS A 29 5.03 25.00 -21.01
C HIS A 29 3.72 24.40 -20.50
N ARG A 30 3.78 23.73 -19.34
CA ARG A 30 2.58 23.42 -18.55
C ARG A 30 2.11 24.71 -17.90
N GLN A 31 0.98 25.26 -18.35
CA GLN A 31 0.23 26.22 -17.54
C GLN A 31 -0.34 25.49 -16.31
N PRO A 32 -0.15 26.01 -15.09
CA PRO A 32 -0.80 25.44 -13.91
C PRO A 32 -2.31 25.65 -14.04
N LEU A 33 -3.05 24.54 -14.18
CA LEU A 33 -4.50 24.51 -13.96
C LEU A 33 -4.74 24.90 -12.50
N SER A 34 -5.54 25.94 -12.30
CA SER A 34 -6.25 26.31 -11.07
C SER A 34 -5.61 25.85 -9.75
N GLN A 35 -4.98 26.79 -9.04
CA GLN A 35 -4.58 26.60 -7.65
C GLN A 35 -5.76 26.01 -6.85
N PRO A 36 -5.55 24.97 -6.05
CA PRO A 36 -6.58 24.53 -5.11
C PRO A 36 -6.90 25.72 -4.21
N ILE A 37 -8.19 25.95 -3.99
CA ILE A 37 -8.70 26.95 -3.05
C ILE A 37 -8.06 26.62 -1.70
N ARG A 38 -6.98 27.34 -1.36
CA ARG A 38 -6.48 27.40 0.01
C ARG A 38 -7.58 28.11 0.78
N LEU A 39 -8.41 27.35 1.48
CA LEU A 39 -9.13 27.86 2.63
C LEU A 39 -8.04 28.33 3.61
N ILE A 40 -7.69 29.62 3.51
CA ILE A 40 -6.94 30.32 4.55
C ILE A 40 -7.89 30.31 5.73
N MET A 41 -7.79 29.28 6.57
CA MET A 41 -8.43 29.32 7.87
C MET A 41 -7.84 30.52 8.60
N PRO A 42 -8.67 31.41 9.17
CA PRO A 42 -8.18 32.52 9.96
C PRO A 42 -7.24 31.97 11.02
N SER A 43 -6.09 32.61 11.17
CA SER A 43 -5.11 32.30 12.20
C SER A 43 -5.72 32.49 13.59
N ALA A 44 -6.40 31.45 14.10
CA ALA A 44 -6.79 31.29 15.50
C ALA A 44 -5.58 30.92 16.39
N SER A 45 -4.36 31.20 15.92
CA SER A 45 -3.08 30.77 16.47
C SER A 45 -2.61 31.58 17.69
N ARG A 46 -3.49 32.33 18.37
CA ARG A 46 -3.12 33.10 19.58
C ARG A 46 -3.87 32.78 20.86
N LEU A 47 -4.99 32.05 20.84
CA LEU A 47 -5.78 31.79 22.05
C LEU A 47 -5.67 30.37 22.63
N VAL A 48 -5.05 29.41 21.93
CA VAL A 48 -4.91 28.02 22.42
C VAL A 48 -3.54 27.73 23.06
N ARG A 49 -2.64 28.72 23.14
CA ARG A 49 -1.26 28.54 23.65
C ARG A 49 -1.11 28.34 25.16
N LYS A 50 -2.19 28.10 25.90
CA LYS A 50 -2.15 27.80 27.35
C LYS A 50 -2.89 26.52 27.77
N GLY A 51 -3.65 25.89 26.89
CA GLY A 51 -4.35 24.62 27.19
C GLY A 51 -3.54 23.36 26.88
N GLY A 52 -2.60 23.43 25.93
CA GLY A 52 -1.74 22.30 25.51
C GLY A 52 -0.51 22.05 26.39
N ASN A 53 -0.49 22.58 27.62
CA ASN A 53 0.58 22.37 28.59
C ASN A 53 0.02 21.66 29.85
N MET A 54 -0.63 20.52 29.70
CA MET A 54 -0.32 19.49 30.70
C MET A 54 1.00 18.89 30.21
N PRO A 55 2.14 19.19 30.86
CA PRO A 55 3.40 18.56 30.47
C PRO A 55 3.14 17.06 30.53
N LEU A 56 3.38 16.39 29.41
CA LEU A 56 3.57 14.96 29.40
C LEU A 56 4.59 14.69 30.48
N ILE A 57 4.14 14.13 31.60
CA ILE A 57 4.87 14.09 32.86
C ILE A 57 6.39 14.00 32.64
N GLU A 58 7.07 15.15 32.67
CA GLU A 58 8.49 15.22 32.33
C GLU A 58 9.32 14.87 33.58
N SER A 59 8.69 14.95 34.76
CA SER A 59 9.31 14.72 36.06
C SER A 59 8.82 13.43 36.72
N GLU A 60 9.72 12.73 37.42
CA GLU A 60 9.31 11.65 38.32
C GLU A 60 8.24 12.09 39.34
N GLU A 61 8.24 13.36 39.75
CA GLU A 61 7.32 13.91 40.74
C GLU A 61 5.87 13.93 40.26
N GLU A 62 5.66 14.21 38.99
CA GLU A 62 4.32 14.12 38.38
C GLU A 62 3.89 12.66 38.20
N ARG A 63 4.83 11.72 37.95
CA ARG A 63 4.49 10.28 37.87
C ARG A 63 4.01 9.78 39.22
N ARG A 64 4.57 10.30 40.31
CA ARG A 64 4.11 10.02 41.69
C ARG A 64 2.68 10.54 41.97
N LYS A 65 2.13 11.44 41.14
CA LYS A 65 0.72 11.89 41.24
C LYS A 65 -0.27 10.89 40.65
N PHE A 66 0.21 9.89 39.89
CA PHE A 66 -0.63 8.81 39.37
C PHE A 66 -0.60 7.63 40.34
N PRO A 67 -1.76 7.00 40.61
CA PRO A 67 -1.80 5.79 41.42
C PRO A 67 -0.92 4.71 40.78
N GLN A 68 -0.34 3.82 41.59
CA GLN A 68 0.47 2.72 41.07
C GLN A 68 -0.36 1.89 40.06
N PRO A 69 0.22 1.51 38.90
CA PRO A 69 -0.44 0.62 37.94
C PRO A 69 -0.94 -0.66 38.62
N GLY A 70 -2.14 -1.10 38.28
CA GLY A 70 -2.79 -2.27 38.87
C GLY A 70 -3.43 -2.06 40.27
N SER A 71 -3.23 -0.90 40.91
CA SER A 71 -3.87 -0.63 42.21
C SER A 71 -5.39 -0.39 42.06
N PRO A 72 -6.21 -0.75 43.07
CA PRO A 72 -7.65 -0.46 43.06
C PRO A 72 -7.97 1.02 42.83
N THR A 73 -7.14 1.92 43.38
CA THR A 73 -7.26 3.37 43.19
C THR A 73 -7.01 3.79 41.74
N CYS A 74 -6.05 3.16 41.05
CA CYS A 74 -5.82 3.38 39.61
C CYS A 74 -7.06 3.01 38.80
N ARG A 75 -7.63 1.82 39.06
CA ARG A 75 -8.81 1.32 38.36
C ARG A 75 -10.03 2.21 38.59
N GLN A 76 -10.29 2.60 39.83
CA GLN A 76 -11.40 3.49 40.18
C GLN A 76 -11.25 4.88 39.52
N ARG A 77 -10.04 5.44 39.54
CA ARG A 77 -9.78 6.73 38.90
C ARG A 77 -10.00 6.66 37.39
N LEU A 78 -9.59 5.59 36.74
CA LEU A 78 -9.78 5.41 35.31
C LEU A 78 -11.27 5.26 34.94
N VAL A 79 -12.02 4.45 35.68
CA VAL A 79 -13.48 4.30 35.48
C VAL A 79 -14.21 5.64 35.73
N ALA A 80 -13.80 6.39 36.75
CA ALA A 80 -14.34 7.73 37.00
C ALA A 80 -14.04 8.69 35.83
N ALA A 81 -12.83 8.67 35.28
CA ALA A 81 -12.47 9.47 34.11
C ALA A 81 -13.31 9.11 32.87
N VAL A 82 -13.57 7.81 32.64
CA VAL A 82 -14.48 7.37 31.57
C VAL A 82 -15.89 7.91 31.76
N HIS A 83 -16.43 7.82 32.98
CA HIS A 83 -17.77 8.34 33.27
C HIS A 83 -17.86 9.86 33.12
N ASP A 84 -16.84 10.58 33.55
CA ASP A 84 -16.75 12.03 33.44
C ASP A 84 -16.71 12.47 31.97
N PHE A 85 -15.83 11.84 31.18
CA PHE A 85 -15.73 12.08 29.74
C PHE A 85 -17.03 11.75 29.01
N SER A 86 -17.65 10.61 29.31
CA SER A 86 -18.93 10.21 28.73
C SER A 86 -20.05 11.21 29.05
N ARG A 87 -20.09 11.72 30.29
CA ARG A 87 -21.07 12.72 30.72
C ARG A 87 -20.86 14.03 29.95
N LEU A 88 -19.62 14.52 29.87
CA LEU A 88 -19.28 15.74 29.16
C LEU A 88 -19.62 15.61 27.68
N TYR A 89 -19.19 14.54 27.01
CA TYR A 89 -19.46 14.31 25.59
C TYR A 89 -20.96 14.35 25.26
N ARG A 90 -21.81 13.75 26.11
CA ARG A 90 -23.27 13.78 25.96
C ARG A 90 -23.88 15.16 26.20
N ALA A 91 -23.24 16.01 27.00
CA ALA A 91 -23.69 17.38 27.22
C ALA A 91 -23.28 18.32 26.07
N SER A 92 -22.19 18.02 25.37
CA SER A 92 -21.57 18.87 24.36
C SER A 92 -22.06 18.67 22.92
N VAL A 93 -23.12 17.88 22.70
CA VAL A 93 -23.54 17.37 21.37
C VAL A 93 -23.75 18.48 20.32
N GLU A 94 -24.09 19.70 20.74
CA GLU A 94 -24.38 20.82 19.82
C GLU A 94 -23.19 21.76 19.54
N SER A 95 -22.10 21.74 20.33
CA SER A 95 -21.01 22.73 20.22
C SER A 95 -19.64 22.22 20.73
N MET A 96 -19.16 21.09 20.20
CA MET A 96 -17.89 20.49 20.63
C MET A 96 -16.65 21.37 20.38
N GLU A 97 -16.65 22.19 19.33
CA GLU A 97 -15.47 22.98 18.91
C GLU A 97 -14.99 23.97 19.98
N TYR A 98 -15.86 24.37 20.90
CA TYR A 98 -15.59 25.36 21.94
C TYR A 98 -15.75 24.80 23.37
N ASP A 99 -15.99 23.50 23.53
CA ASP A 99 -16.21 22.89 24.84
C ASP A 99 -14.86 22.52 25.49
N GLU A 100 -14.20 23.53 26.06
CA GLU A 100 -12.92 23.37 26.77
C GLU A 100 -12.95 22.24 27.83
N PRO A 101 -14.01 22.10 28.67
CA PRO A 101 -14.14 20.95 29.57
C PRO A 101 -14.07 19.58 28.88
N LEU A 102 -14.78 19.40 27.75
CA LEU A 102 -14.73 18.15 26.99
C LEU A 102 -13.33 17.87 26.44
N LEU A 103 -12.70 18.90 25.88
CA LEU A 103 -11.37 18.83 25.28
C LEU A 103 -10.32 18.41 26.33
N LEU A 104 -10.35 19.02 27.52
CA LEU A 104 -9.47 18.66 28.64
C LEU A 104 -9.78 17.26 29.18
N SER A 105 -11.04 16.86 29.20
CA SER A 105 -11.43 15.53 29.67
C SER A 105 -10.97 14.42 28.71
N ALA A 106 -10.93 14.66 27.40
CA ALA A 106 -10.38 13.71 26.43
C ALA A 106 -8.89 13.49 26.67
N ASP A 107 -8.13 14.58 26.81
CA ASP A 107 -6.69 14.54 27.09
C ASP A 107 -6.38 13.85 28.43
N HIS A 108 -7.11 14.19 29.49
CA HIS A 108 -6.96 13.55 30.80
C HIS A 108 -7.27 12.05 30.74
N LEU A 109 -8.27 11.63 29.96
CA LEU A 109 -8.60 10.21 29.78
C LEU A 109 -7.51 9.48 29.00
N ASP A 110 -7.00 10.03 27.90
CA ASP A 110 -5.87 9.44 27.17
C ASP A 110 -4.67 9.26 28.10
N CYS A 111 -4.27 10.34 28.80
CA CYS A 111 -3.19 10.31 29.77
C CYS A 111 -3.43 9.25 30.87
N SER A 112 -4.66 9.13 31.37
CA SER A 112 -5.00 8.11 32.38
C SER A 112 -4.86 6.68 31.83
N ILE A 113 -5.24 6.46 30.57
CA ILE A 113 -5.08 5.16 29.88
C ILE A 113 -3.60 4.83 29.70
N VAL A 114 -2.77 5.81 29.30
CA VAL A 114 -1.30 5.66 29.18
C VAL A 114 -0.67 5.20 30.48
N HIS A 115 -1.04 5.85 31.58
CA HIS A 115 -0.42 5.57 32.87
C HIS A 115 -0.94 4.30 33.53
N ALA A 116 -2.07 3.76 33.08
CA ALA A 116 -2.59 2.48 33.56
C ALA A 116 -1.90 1.26 32.92
N MET A 117 -0.98 1.46 31.96
CA MET A 117 -0.34 0.39 31.19
C MET A 117 0.55 -0.56 32.01
N PRO A 118 0.64 -1.85 31.59
CA PRO A 118 -0.06 -2.45 30.45
C PRO A 118 -1.46 -2.98 30.84
N ILE A 119 -2.52 -2.60 30.10
CA ILE A 119 -3.91 -2.99 30.47
C ILE A 119 -4.06 -4.51 30.43
N HIS A 120 -3.39 -5.16 29.49
CA HIS A 120 -3.44 -6.60 29.30
C HIS A 120 -2.80 -7.42 30.44
N GLU A 121 -2.01 -6.78 31.31
CA GLU A 121 -1.47 -7.41 32.52
C GLU A 121 -2.48 -7.36 33.69
N ASP A 122 -3.53 -6.55 33.59
CA ASP A 122 -4.57 -6.37 34.60
C ASP A 122 -5.97 -6.74 34.06
N LEU A 123 -6.29 -8.03 34.12
CA LEU A 123 -7.58 -8.58 33.66
C LEU A 123 -8.80 -7.92 34.32
N GLU A 124 -8.68 -7.41 35.54
CA GLU A 124 -9.78 -6.74 36.22
C GLU A 124 -10.01 -5.35 35.62
N LEU A 125 -8.93 -4.60 35.37
CA LEU A 125 -9.00 -3.32 34.68
C LEU A 125 -9.55 -3.47 33.26
N GLU A 126 -9.08 -4.46 32.50
CA GLU A 126 -9.59 -4.79 31.16
C GLU A 126 -11.11 -4.99 31.19
N ARG A 127 -11.60 -5.84 32.11
CA ARG A 127 -13.04 -6.10 32.28
C ARG A 127 -13.81 -4.84 32.70
N LEU A 128 -13.25 -4.03 33.60
CA LEU A 128 -13.88 -2.79 34.05
C LEU A 128 -14.02 -1.79 32.91
N LEU A 129 -12.96 -1.60 32.11
CA LEU A 129 -12.99 -0.71 30.94
C LEU A 129 -13.99 -1.20 29.91
N PHE A 130 -14.02 -2.50 29.63
CA PHE A 130 -14.98 -3.04 28.68
C PHE A 130 -16.44 -2.87 29.18
N LYS A 131 -16.69 -3.19 30.45
CA LYS A 131 -18.01 -3.01 31.08
C LYS A 131 -18.44 -1.55 31.17
N SER A 132 -17.50 -0.62 31.25
CA SER A 132 -17.80 0.82 31.25
C SER A 132 -18.32 1.33 29.89
N GLY A 133 -18.17 0.55 28.82
CA GLY A 133 -18.58 0.93 27.47
C GLY A 133 -17.66 1.97 26.82
N VAL A 134 -16.44 2.18 27.33
CA VAL A 134 -15.51 3.19 26.79
C VAL A 134 -15.13 2.93 25.32
N HIS A 135 -15.05 1.66 24.90
CA HIS A 135 -14.79 1.31 23.50
C HIS A 135 -15.95 1.72 22.58
N ASP A 136 -17.19 1.49 23.01
CA ASP A 136 -18.38 1.92 22.28
C ASP A 136 -18.45 3.43 22.19
N LEU A 137 -18.14 4.12 23.29
CA LEU A 137 -18.07 5.58 23.34
C LEU A 137 -17.05 6.12 22.32
N TYR A 138 -15.83 5.57 22.26
CA TYR A 138 -14.85 6.01 21.28
C TYR A 138 -15.28 5.76 19.83
N GLN A 139 -15.88 4.60 19.55
CA GLN A 139 -16.43 4.34 18.22
C GLN A 139 -17.52 5.35 17.86
N ASP A 140 -18.44 5.65 18.79
CA ASP A 140 -19.51 6.64 18.60
C ASP A 140 -18.96 8.04 18.33
N ILE A 141 -17.94 8.46 19.09
CA ILE A 141 -17.25 9.74 18.90
C ILE A 141 -16.63 9.80 17.49
N ILE A 142 -15.86 8.79 17.10
CA ILE A 142 -15.19 8.77 15.80
C ILE A 142 -16.23 8.76 14.66
N MET A 143 -17.36 8.09 14.83
CA MET A 143 -18.45 8.05 13.86
C MET A 143 -19.27 9.35 13.77
N ALA A 144 -19.15 10.26 14.74
CA ALA A 144 -19.92 11.50 14.76
C ALA A 144 -19.58 12.42 13.57
N GLU A 145 -20.59 13.02 12.93
CA GLU A 145 -20.47 13.72 11.64
C GLU A 145 -19.32 14.74 11.58
N HIS A 146 -19.09 15.47 12.67
CA HIS A 146 -18.12 16.56 12.75
C HIS A 146 -16.81 16.17 13.44
N PHE A 147 -16.57 14.90 13.73
CA PHE A 147 -15.39 14.43 14.44
C PHE A 147 -14.08 14.89 13.77
N PHE A 148 -13.92 14.64 12.47
CA PHE A 148 -12.71 15.02 11.74
C PHE A 148 -12.59 16.53 11.45
N ARG A 149 -13.59 17.33 11.85
CA ARG A 149 -13.54 18.80 11.82
C ARG A 149 -13.16 19.40 13.17
N GLN A 150 -13.07 18.59 14.22
CA GLN A 150 -12.66 19.04 15.55
C GLN A 150 -11.19 19.46 15.58
N PRO A 151 -10.75 20.19 16.63
CA PRO A 151 -9.34 20.47 16.83
C PRO A 151 -8.50 19.18 16.81
N LEU A 152 -7.35 19.22 16.11
CA LEU A 152 -6.50 18.05 15.89
C LEU A 152 -6.11 17.34 17.19
N PHE A 153 -5.76 18.09 18.24
CA PHE A 153 -5.39 17.50 19.53
C PHE A 153 -6.53 16.65 20.14
N PHE A 154 -7.80 17.01 19.94
CA PHE A 154 -8.93 16.21 20.40
C PHE A 154 -9.08 14.92 19.59
N ILE A 155 -8.94 15.03 18.27
CA ILE A 155 -8.94 13.88 17.37
C ILE A 155 -7.84 12.91 17.80
N ASP A 156 -6.63 13.42 18.03
CA ASP A 156 -5.47 12.64 18.46
C ASP A 156 -5.67 12.00 19.83
N SER A 157 -6.17 12.72 20.84
CA SER A 157 -6.46 12.14 22.17
C SER A 157 -7.47 11.01 22.07
N VAL A 158 -8.55 11.18 21.30
CA VAL A 158 -9.58 10.15 21.11
C VAL A 158 -9.02 8.94 20.39
N ILE A 159 -8.36 9.13 19.24
CA ILE A 159 -7.85 8.00 18.45
C ILE A 159 -6.71 7.30 19.19
N THR A 160 -5.77 8.02 19.79
CA THR A 160 -4.63 7.42 20.50
C THR A 160 -5.07 6.63 21.72
N ALA A 161 -5.98 7.18 22.52
CA ALA A 161 -6.55 6.47 23.66
C ALA A 161 -7.26 5.19 23.20
N PHE A 162 -7.98 5.26 22.07
CA PHE A 162 -8.68 4.11 21.52
C PHE A 162 -7.72 3.06 20.95
N VAL A 163 -6.66 3.49 20.25
CA VAL A 163 -5.56 2.64 19.78
C VAL A 163 -4.93 1.90 20.94
N ARG A 164 -4.65 2.56 22.07
CA ARG A 164 -4.07 1.91 23.26
C ARG A 164 -5.03 0.91 23.87
N LEU A 165 -6.29 1.31 24.06
CA LEU A 165 -7.34 0.45 24.58
C LEU A 165 -7.48 -0.83 23.76
N VAL A 166 -7.49 -0.73 22.44
CA VAL A 166 -7.70 -1.88 21.54
C VAL A 166 -6.39 -2.62 21.23
N GLY A 167 -5.29 -1.90 21.11
CA GLY A 167 -3.95 -2.42 20.81
C GLY A 167 -3.44 -3.33 21.91
N ASP A 168 -3.61 -2.97 23.18
CA ASP A 168 -3.26 -3.85 24.31
C ASP A 168 -4.06 -5.17 24.26
N LEU A 169 -5.32 -5.13 23.78
CA LEU A 169 -6.13 -6.35 23.58
C LEU A 169 -5.60 -7.22 22.43
N THR A 170 -5.00 -6.63 21.39
CA THR A 170 -4.40 -7.40 20.29
C THR A 170 -3.19 -8.21 20.73
N VAL A 171 -2.39 -7.75 21.69
CA VAL A 171 -1.24 -8.50 22.24
C VAL A 171 -1.68 -9.82 22.86
N LEU A 172 -2.88 -9.87 23.45
CA LEU A 172 -3.49 -11.07 24.06
C LEU A 172 -4.02 -12.09 23.05
N THR A 173 -4.02 -11.82 21.75
CA THR A 173 -4.51 -12.78 20.74
C THR A 173 -3.66 -14.07 20.65
N SER A 174 -2.48 -14.08 21.28
CA SER A 174 -1.71 -15.29 21.57
C SER A 174 -2.33 -16.19 22.67
N ARG A 175 -3.42 -15.75 23.34
CA ARG A 175 -4.22 -16.47 24.34
C ARG A 175 -5.68 -16.65 23.84
N PRO A 176 -6.01 -17.76 23.18
CA PRO A 176 -7.19 -17.88 22.30
C PRO A 176 -8.57 -17.78 22.98
N LEU A 177 -8.67 -18.06 24.29
CA LEU A 177 -9.96 -18.10 24.99
C LEU A 177 -10.40 -16.76 25.60
N HIS A 178 -9.46 -15.87 25.97
CA HIS A 178 -9.80 -14.59 26.59
C HIS A 178 -9.94 -13.44 25.58
N ALA A 179 -9.17 -13.48 24.49
CA ALA A 179 -9.25 -12.46 23.45
C ALA A 179 -10.65 -12.39 22.79
N ARG A 180 -11.34 -13.53 22.61
CA ARG A 180 -12.63 -13.55 21.88
C ARG A 180 -13.72 -12.67 22.50
N VAL A 181 -13.84 -12.62 23.82
CA VAL A 181 -14.92 -11.89 24.51
C VAL A 181 -14.84 -10.38 24.28
N PHE A 182 -13.63 -9.84 24.12
CA PHE A 182 -13.42 -8.40 23.93
C PHE A 182 -13.23 -8.01 22.46
N VAL A 183 -12.71 -8.92 21.64
CA VAL A 183 -12.47 -8.69 20.21
C VAL A 183 -13.76 -8.74 19.40
N GLU A 184 -14.69 -9.64 19.73
CA GLU A 184 -15.91 -9.82 18.95
C GLU A 184 -16.79 -8.56 18.89
N PRO A 185 -17.06 -7.83 20.00
CA PRO A 185 -17.87 -6.61 19.93
C PRO A 185 -17.20 -5.49 19.12
N LEU A 186 -15.86 -5.38 19.21
CA LEU A 186 -15.10 -4.41 18.41
C LEU A 186 -15.23 -4.71 16.91
N LEU A 187 -15.06 -5.98 16.52
CA LEU A 187 -15.16 -6.41 15.13
C LEU A 187 -16.59 -6.37 14.58
N LEU A 188 -17.60 -6.55 15.43
CA LEU A 188 -19.02 -6.43 15.06
C LEU A 188 -19.34 -5.01 14.58
N ARG A 189 -18.79 -3.99 15.24
CA ARG A 189 -19.02 -2.57 14.90
C ARG A 189 -18.01 -2.00 13.90
N ALA A 190 -16.89 -2.68 13.67
CA ALA A 190 -15.83 -2.24 12.77
C ALA A 190 -16.34 -1.84 11.36
N PRO A 191 -17.21 -2.61 10.67
CA PRO A 191 -17.68 -2.22 9.34
C PRO A 191 -18.39 -0.87 9.32
N THR A 192 -19.20 -0.56 10.34
CA THR A 192 -19.91 0.73 10.45
C THR A 192 -18.94 1.86 10.74
N LEU A 193 -17.99 1.64 11.65
CA LEU A 193 -16.95 2.61 11.98
C LEU A 193 -16.13 2.99 10.74
N TRP A 194 -15.56 2.01 10.06
CA TRP A 194 -14.69 2.23 8.91
C TRP A 194 -15.43 2.73 7.68
N LYS A 195 -16.69 2.31 7.49
CA LYS A 195 -17.58 2.91 6.48
C LYS A 195 -17.78 4.40 6.76
N SER A 196 -18.06 4.77 8.00
CA SER A 196 -18.26 6.17 8.39
C SER A 196 -17.00 7.00 8.19
N ILE A 197 -15.80 6.46 8.47
CA ILE A 197 -14.51 7.11 8.18
C ILE A 197 -14.34 7.30 6.66
N TRP A 198 -14.62 6.25 5.87
CA TRP A 198 -14.53 6.28 4.41
C TRP A 198 -15.49 7.31 3.77
N GLU A 199 -16.73 7.37 4.24
CA GLU A 199 -17.72 8.33 3.74
C GLU A 199 -17.31 9.79 4.02
N ARG A 200 -16.55 10.01 5.10
CA ARG A 200 -16.02 11.31 5.50
C ARG A 200 -14.55 11.52 5.10
N ARG A 201 -14.01 10.72 4.19
CA ARG A 201 -12.58 10.73 3.79
C ARG A 201 -12.03 12.10 3.36
N GLN A 202 -12.89 12.98 2.83
CA GLN A 202 -12.51 14.35 2.45
C GLN A 202 -12.24 15.27 3.66
N GLN A 203 -12.70 14.89 4.84
CA GLN A 203 -12.47 15.61 6.09
C GLN A 203 -11.18 15.17 6.80
N LEU A 204 -10.53 14.10 6.32
CA LEU A 204 -9.30 13.60 6.94
C LEU A 204 -8.19 14.63 6.70
N VAL A 205 -7.94 15.45 7.73
CA VAL A 205 -6.86 16.44 7.69
C VAL A 205 -5.54 15.70 7.85
N CYS A 206 -4.78 15.71 6.75
CA CYS A 206 -3.40 15.23 6.74
C CYS A 206 -2.53 16.17 7.55
N SER A 207 -2.05 15.72 8.70
CA SER A 207 -1.29 16.53 9.64
C SER A 207 0.15 15.99 9.77
N THR A 208 1.12 16.88 9.99
CA THR A 208 2.49 16.47 10.24
C THR A 208 2.64 15.97 11.68
N PRO A 209 3.63 15.10 11.99
CA PRO A 209 3.97 14.75 13.37
C PRO A 209 4.13 15.94 14.33
N GLN A 210 4.59 17.10 13.81
CA GLN A 210 4.66 18.33 14.60
C GLN A 210 3.27 18.90 14.92
N ASP A 211 2.32 18.80 14.00
CA ASP A 211 0.95 19.25 14.20
C ASP A 211 0.22 18.37 15.22
N HIS A 212 0.48 17.06 15.20
CA HIS A 212 -0.10 16.11 16.14
C HIS A 212 0.39 16.28 17.58
N GLN A 213 1.46 17.04 17.81
CA GLN A 213 2.07 17.22 19.14
C GLN A 213 2.38 15.90 19.86
N LEU A 214 2.52 14.81 19.10
CA LEU A 214 2.84 13.50 19.64
C LEU A 214 4.29 13.53 20.09
N LEU A 215 4.51 13.21 21.36
CA LEU A 215 5.85 13.00 21.89
C LEU A 215 6.18 11.51 21.81
N PRO A 216 7.37 11.14 21.32
CA PRO A 216 7.81 9.76 21.33
C PRO A 216 7.88 9.27 22.77
N SER A 217 7.50 8.02 23.01
CA SER A 217 7.67 7.40 24.32
C SER A 217 9.15 7.45 24.71
N PRO A 218 9.50 7.80 25.96
CA PRO A 218 10.89 7.78 26.42
C PRO A 218 11.56 6.41 26.24
N LYS A 219 10.77 5.34 26.13
CA LYS A 219 11.24 3.96 25.93
C LYS A 219 11.58 3.62 24.49
N ASP A 220 10.99 4.33 23.52
CA ASP A 220 11.09 3.97 22.10
C ASP A 220 12.35 4.57 21.44
N GLY A 221 13.11 5.38 22.20
CA GLY A 221 14.35 6.01 21.74
C GLY A 221 14.13 7.25 20.87
N PRO A 222 15.22 7.98 20.53
CA PRO A 222 15.14 9.19 19.71
C PRO A 222 14.70 8.92 18.25
N ASP A 223 14.83 7.67 17.79
CA ASP A 223 14.46 7.25 16.44
C ASP A 223 13.05 6.66 16.36
N ALA A 224 12.25 6.81 17.43
CA ALA A 224 10.88 6.32 17.47
C ALA A 224 10.03 7.02 16.40
N VAL A 225 9.59 6.22 15.43
CA VAL A 225 8.71 6.68 14.37
C VAL A 225 7.31 6.91 14.93
N LEU A 226 6.91 8.17 15.00
CA LEU A 226 5.55 8.55 15.33
C LEU A 226 4.64 8.24 14.14
N VAL A 227 3.86 7.18 14.26
CA VAL A 227 2.86 6.79 13.26
C VAL A 227 1.60 7.64 13.45
N GLU A 228 0.98 8.06 12.37
CA GLU A 228 -0.29 8.81 12.39
C GLU A 228 -1.38 7.99 13.12
N PRO A 229 -2.15 8.59 14.07
CA PRO A 229 -3.07 7.84 14.93
C PRO A 229 -4.15 7.03 14.19
N LEU A 230 -4.75 7.56 13.13
CA LEU A 230 -5.76 6.84 12.35
C LEU A 230 -5.14 5.59 11.68
N LEU A 231 -3.91 5.69 11.21
CA LEU A 231 -3.18 4.55 10.66
C LEU A 231 -2.81 3.51 11.73
N GLN A 232 -2.44 3.95 12.94
CA GLN A 232 -2.25 3.01 14.06
C GLN A 232 -3.56 2.27 14.37
N LEU A 233 -4.68 2.98 14.41
CA LEU A 233 -6.00 2.37 14.61
C LEU A 233 -6.32 1.35 13.52
N LEU A 234 -5.99 1.69 12.28
CA LEU A 234 -6.16 0.81 11.13
C LEU A 234 -5.37 -0.50 11.30
N CYS A 235 -4.09 -0.40 11.66
CA CYS A 235 -3.24 -1.55 11.91
C CYS A 235 -3.77 -2.43 13.04
N VAL A 236 -4.22 -1.82 14.13
CA VAL A 236 -4.80 -2.52 15.28
C VAL A 236 -6.05 -3.32 14.85
N TYR A 237 -6.98 -2.70 14.11
CA TYR A 237 -8.15 -3.43 13.61
C TYR A 237 -7.79 -4.51 12.60
N ASN A 238 -6.80 -4.29 11.74
CA ASN A 238 -6.33 -5.32 10.83
C ASN A 238 -5.78 -6.53 11.62
N HIS A 239 -4.98 -6.31 12.66
CA HIS A 239 -4.51 -7.38 13.54
C HIS A 239 -5.65 -8.13 14.25
N LEU A 240 -6.69 -7.42 14.70
CA LEU A 240 -7.89 -8.06 15.25
C LEU A 240 -8.57 -8.99 14.25
N TYR A 241 -8.73 -8.56 12.99
CA TYR A 241 -9.28 -9.41 11.94
C TYR A 241 -8.41 -10.63 11.67
N VAL A 242 -7.08 -10.45 11.63
CA VAL A 242 -6.13 -11.54 11.41
C VAL A 242 -6.24 -12.59 12.51
N ALA A 243 -6.23 -12.13 13.76
CA ALA A 243 -6.35 -12.99 14.94
C ALA A 243 -7.70 -13.73 15.00
N ASN A 244 -8.81 -13.07 14.65
CA ASN A 244 -10.14 -13.64 14.79
C ASN A 244 -10.53 -14.58 13.63
N ALA A 245 -10.20 -14.22 12.39
CA ALA A 245 -10.73 -14.88 11.19
C ALA A 245 -9.78 -15.91 10.57
N GLN A 246 -8.57 -16.11 11.12
CA GLN A 246 -7.48 -16.88 10.48
C GLN A 246 -7.19 -16.40 9.05
N LYS A 247 -7.40 -15.11 8.77
CA LYS A 247 -7.11 -14.45 7.49
C LYS A 247 -5.84 -13.61 7.64
N TYR A 248 -5.17 -13.26 6.55
CA TYR A 248 -3.98 -12.40 6.62
C TYR A 248 -4.28 -10.89 6.61
N SER A 249 -5.51 -10.48 6.31
CA SER A 249 -5.96 -9.10 6.46
C SER A 249 -7.48 -8.97 6.59
N ALA A 250 -7.95 -7.77 6.92
CA ALA A 250 -9.37 -7.43 6.93
C ALA A 250 -10.00 -7.54 5.53
N PRO A 251 -11.28 -7.98 5.42
CA PRO A 251 -11.97 -8.08 4.14
C PRO A 251 -12.38 -6.71 3.60
N LEU A 252 -12.58 -6.58 2.28
CA LEU A 252 -13.02 -5.33 1.66
C LEU A 252 -14.33 -4.77 2.25
N SER A 253 -15.27 -5.65 2.66
CA SER A 253 -16.54 -5.26 3.29
C SER A 253 -16.38 -4.55 4.64
N SER A 254 -15.20 -4.62 5.26
CA SER A 254 -14.88 -3.88 6.47
C SER A 254 -14.50 -2.42 6.21
N TYR A 255 -14.35 -1.99 4.96
CA TYR A 255 -13.85 -0.67 4.55
C TYR A 255 -12.40 -0.34 4.98
N ILE A 256 -11.77 -1.14 5.85
CA ILE A 256 -10.35 -1.00 6.23
C ILE A 256 -9.43 -0.92 5.00
N PRO A 257 -9.55 -1.80 3.98
CA PRO A 257 -8.68 -1.71 2.81
C PRO A 257 -8.85 -0.42 2.00
N LEU A 258 -10.06 0.14 1.96
CA LEU A 258 -10.33 1.40 1.27
C LEU A 258 -9.63 2.56 1.98
N VAL A 259 -9.78 2.66 3.30
CA VAL A 259 -9.12 3.69 4.10
C VAL A 259 -7.60 3.52 4.09
N ALA A 260 -7.12 2.28 4.16
CA ALA A 260 -5.69 1.95 4.12
C ALA A 260 -5.02 2.43 2.85
N LEU A 261 -5.67 2.25 1.69
CA LEU A 261 -5.11 2.72 0.43
C LEU A 261 -5.25 4.24 0.27
N TYR A 262 -6.38 4.82 0.70
CA TYR A 262 -6.65 6.25 0.50
C TYR A 262 -5.80 7.16 1.36
N HIS A 263 -5.67 6.87 2.65
CA HIS A 263 -4.99 7.76 3.60
C HIS A 263 -3.54 8.13 3.17
N PRO A 264 -2.65 7.18 2.83
CA PRO A 264 -1.31 7.54 2.38
C PRO A 264 -1.29 8.18 0.98
N LEU A 265 -2.33 8.00 0.17
CA LEU A 265 -2.49 8.69 -1.12
C LEU A 265 -2.91 10.14 -0.96
N SER A 266 -3.77 10.45 0.02
CA SER A 266 -4.12 11.82 0.34
C SER A 266 -2.94 12.60 0.91
N LEU A 267 -2.02 11.94 1.65
CA LEU A 267 -0.78 12.57 2.13
C LEU A 267 0.11 13.09 0.98
N ALA A 268 0.19 12.34 -0.12
CA ALA A 268 1.03 12.68 -1.27
C ALA A 268 0.59 13.95 -2.03
N ALA A 269 -0.62 14.47 -1.75
CA ALA A 269 -1.07 15.75 -2.29
C ALA A 269 -0.49 16.96 -1.54
N PHE A 270 0.10 16.75 -0.36
CA PHE A 270 0.70 17.78 0.48
C PHE A 270 2.23 17.67 0.39
N ASP A 271 2.96 18.78 0.62
CA ASP A 271 4.43 18.81 0.65
C ASP A 271 4.99 18.11 1.91
N VAL A 272 4.52 16.90 2.20
CA VAL A 272 4.93 16.09 3.36
C VAL A 272 6.30 15.48 3.07
N PRO A 273 7.24 15.46 4.05
CA PRO A 273 8.52 14.81 3.88
C PRO A 273 8.39 13.33 3.48
N TYR A 274 9.14 12.92 2.46
CA TYR A 274 9.11 11.57 1.88
C TYR A 274 9.25 10.43 2.90
N GLN A 275 10.10 10.58 3.94
CA GLN A 275 10.27 9.54 4.96
C GLN A 275 8.97 9.22 5.71
N LYS A 276 8.17 10.24 6.04
CA LYS A 276 6.94 10.08 6.82
C LYS A 276 5.88 9.34 6.00
N GLU A 277 5.75 9.75 4.75
CA GLU A 277 4.84 9.09 3.82
C GLU A 277 5.25 7.63 3.60
N LYS A 278 6.57 7.35 3.50
CA LYS A 278 7.09 6.00 3.31
C LYS A 278 6.64 5.05 4.43
N GLU A 279 6.63 5.51 5.68
CA GLU A 279 6.17 4.71 6.82
C GLU A 279 4.66 4.52 6.81
N SER A 280 3.90 5.58 6.51
CA SER A 280 2.45 5.45 6.37
C SER A 280 2.07 4.45 5.29
N TRP A 281 2.76 4.50 4.15
CA TRP A 281 2.64 3.53 3.07
C TRP A 281 2.99 2.11 3.52
N ARG A 282 4.07 1.95 4.28
CA ARG A 282 4.53 0.64 4.76
C ARG A 282 3.43 -0.04 5.56
N GLU A 283 2.85 0.65 6.53
CA GLU A 283 1.81 0.10 7.40
C GLU A 283 0.50 -0.15 6.62
N ALA A 284 0.08 0.79 5.78
CA ALA A 284 -1.10 0.65 4.94
C ALA A 284 -1.06 -0.60 4.07
N LEU A 285 0.08 -0.89 3.41
CA LEU A 285 0.22 -2.04 2.52
C LEU A 285 0.08 -3.39 3.24
N THR A 286 0.43 -3.46 4.53
CA THR A 286 0.24 -4.70 5.32
C THR A 286 -1.24 -5.05 5.51
N CYS A 287 -2.13 -4.04 5.43
CA CYS A 287 -3.56 -4.20 5.61
C CYS A 287 -4.30 -4.57 4.32
N LEU A 288 -3.60 -4.60 3.18
CA LEU A 288 -4.18 -4.84 1.86
C LEU A 288 -3.97 -6.26 1.33
N VAL A 289 -3.12 -7.07 1.98
CA VAL A 289 -2.57 -8.31 1.43
C VAL A 289 -3.64 -9.26 0.88
N GLU A 290 -4.70 -9.58 1.64
CA GLU A 290 -5.76 -10.48 1.15
C GLU A 290 -6.72 -9.79 0.19
N SER A 291 -7.00 -8.50 0.43
CA SER A 291 -7.97 -7.73 -0.35
C SER A 291 -7.57 -7.54 -1.80
N VAL A 292 -6.30 -7.74 -2.13
CA VAL A 292 -5.75 -7.63 -3.49
C VAL A 292 -5.50 -8.99 -4.16
N ILE A 293 -5.79 -10.11 -3.48
CA ILE A 293 -5.68 -11.46 -4.06
C ILE A 293 -6.87 -11.73 -4.98
N ASP A 294 -8.08 -11.38 -4.54
CA ASP A 294 -9.29 -11.53 -5.34
C ASP A 294 -9.40 -10.40 -6.37
N ASP A 295 -9.56 -10.77 -7.65
CA ASP A 295 -9.61 -9.81 -8.76
C ASP A 295 -10.78 -8.83 -8.62
N THR A 296 -11.93 -9.28 -8.11
CA THR A 296 -13.13 -8.44 -7.95
C THR A 296 -12.93 -7.42 -6.84
N ALA A 297 -12.43 -7.85 -5.67
CA ALA A 297 -12.12 -7.00 -4.55
C ALA A 297 -11.01 -6.00 -4.91
N ARG A 298 -9.93 -6.45 -5.55
CA ARG A 298 -8.86 -5.58 -6.06
C ARG A 298 -9.41 -4.50 -6.99
N ASN A 299 -10.18 -4.89 -8.00
CA ASN A 299 -10.68 -3.94 -9.00
C ASN A 299 -11.66 -2.94 -8.38
N THR A 300 -12.44 -3.37 -7.37
CA THR A 300 -13.31 -2.48 -6.59
C THR A 300 -12.47 -1.49 -5.77
N LEU A 301 -11.44 -1.95 -5.08
CA LEU A 301 -10.52 -1.12 -4.31
C LEU A 301 -9.84 -0.06 -5.20
N VAL A 302 -9.26 -0.49 -6.32
CA VAL A 302 -8.62 0.39 -7.31
C VAL A 302 -9.61 1.43 -7.82
N ARG A 303 -10.81 1.01 -8.23
CA ARG A 303 -11.84 1.93 -8.74
C ARG A 303 -12.23 2.97 -7.68
N SER A 304 -12.50 2.54 -6.46
CA SER A 304 -13.00 3.41 -5.40
C SER A 304 -11.96 4.38 -4.85
N VAL A 305 -10.67 4.04 -4.90
CA VAL A 305 -9.62 4.87 -4.28
C VAL A 305 -8.80 5.62 -5.32
N THR A 306 -8.39 4.96 -6.41
CA THR A 306 -7.44 5.54 -7.36
C THR A 306 -8.11 6.21 -8.56
N LEU A 307 -9.34 5.80 -8.90
CA LEU A 307 -10.06 6.26 -10.10
C LEU A 307 -11.34 7.03 -9.80
N ASP A 308 -11.67 7.23 -8.52
CA ASP A 308 -12.81 8.05 -8.13
C ASP A 308 -12.58 9.49 -8.61
N SER A 309 -13.63 10.15 -9.11
CA SER A 309 -13.51 11.47 -9.75
C SER A 309 -13.04 12.54 -8.76
N GLU A 310 -13.39 12.36 -7.48
CA GLU A 310 -12.90 13.19 -6.37
C GLU A 310 -11.41 12.95 -6.06
N THR A 311 -10.84 11.82 -6.50
CA THR A 311 -9.49 11.39 -6.19
C THR A 311 -8.62 11.21 -7.43
N ALA A 312 -8.91 11.88 -8.55
CA ALA A 312 -8.19 11.70 -9.81
C ALA A 312 -6.65 11.90 -9.70
N SER A 313 -6.15 12.64 -8.70
CA SER A 313 -4.71 12.77 -8.39
C SER A 313 -4.09 11.54 -7.70
N ALA A 314 -4.92 10.65 -7.14
CA ALA A 314 -4.47 9.49 -6.37
C ALA A 314 -3.81 8.43 -7.25
N ALA A 315 -4.24 8.21 -8.50
CA ALA A 315 -3.54 7.29 -9.39
C ALA A 315 -2.10 7.75 -9.67
N ASP A 316 -1.91 9.03 -9.96
CA ASP A 316 -0.59 9.61 -10.22
C ASP A 316 0.33 9.52 -8.98
N SER A 317 -0.22 9.82 -7.79
CA SER A 317 0.46 9.64 -6.51
C SER A 317 0.84 8.17 -6.27
N PHE A 318 -0.09 7.24 -6.50
CA PHE A 318 0.15 5.79 -6.34
C PHE A 318 1.32 5.34 -7.22
N PHE A 319 1.31 5.69 -8.50
CA PHE A 319 2.33 5.23 -9.43
C PHE A 319 3.69 5.90 -9.24
N THR A 320 3.70 7.17 -8.82
CA THR A 320 4.92 7.84 -8.38
C THR A 320 5.54 7.13 -7.17
N ARG A 321 4.71 6.74 -6.20
CA ARG A 321 5.15 6.01 -5.00
C ARG A 321 5.65 4.61 -5.33
N LEU A 322 4.93 3.90 -6.19
CA LEU A 322 5.34 2.60 -6.68
C LEU A 322 6.74 2.66 -7.30
N ASN A 323 7.01 3.66 -8.16
CA ASN A 323 8.33 3.85 -8.73
C ASN A 323 9.41 4.08 -7.67
N HIS A 324 9.19 4.99 -6.72
CA HIS A 324 10.15 5.20 -5.62
C HIS A 324 10.37 3.92 -4.78
N GLY A 325 9.30 3.16 -4.54
CA GLY A 325 9.38 1.87 -3.85
C GLY A 325 10.22 0.86 -4.63
N LEU A 326 10.07 0.79 -5.95
CA LEU A 326 10.87 -0.08 -6.83
C LEU A 326 12.34 0.35 -6.90
N GLU A 327 12.63 1.65 -6.83
CA GLU A 327 14.00 2.16 -6.81
C GLU A 327 14.73 1.80 -5.50
N ALA A 328 14.03 1.85 -4.37
CA ALA A 328 14.54 1.48 -3.05
C ALA A 328 14.50 -0.03 -2.78
N PHE A 329 13.71 -0.80 -3.55
CA PHE A 329 13.49 -2.23 -3.31
C PHE A 329 14.77 -3.06 -3.14
N PRO A 330 15.86 -2.87 -3.91
CA PRO A 330 17.08 -3.65 -3.72
C PRO A 330 17.70 -3.48 -2.32
N GLU A 331 17.77 -2.25 -1.82
CA GLU A 331 18.30 -1.94 -0.48
C GLU A 331 17.38 -2.49 0.62
N GLU A 332 16.07 -2.42 0.39
CA GLU A 332 15.09 -2.97 1.33
C GLU A 332 15.11 -4.51 1.39
N CYS A 333 15.43 -5.18 0.29
CA CYS A 333 15.65 -6.63 0.28
C CYS A 333 16.84 -7.05 1.14
N GLU A 334 17.92 -6.27 1.11
CA GLU A 334 19.11 -6.50 1.95
C GLU A 334 18.83 -6.25 3.43
N ALA A 335 18.04 -5.23 3.76
CA ALA A 335 17.65 -4.91 5.12
C ALA A 335 16.59 -5.87 5.71
N GLY A 336 15.69 -6.41 4.89
CA GLY A 336 14.57 -7.23 5.34
C GLY A 336 13.75 -7.83 4.21
N PHE A 337 14.23 -8.94 3.65
CA PHE A 337 13.67 -9.59 2.47
C PHE A 337 12.16 -9.87 2.53
N GLU A 338 11.67 -10.53 3.58
CA GLU A 338 10.26 -10.94 3.67
C GLU A 338 9.30 -9.75 3.62
N ARG A 339 9.64 -8.68 4.37
CA ARG A 339 8.85 -7.44 4.44
C ARG A 339 8.92 -6.64 3.14
N ALA A 340 10.08 -6.62 2.48
CA ALA A 340 10.23 -6.01 1.16
C ALA A 340 9.38 -6.75 0.12
N LEU A 341 9.45 -8.08 0.11
CA LEU A 341 8.70 -8.92 -0.83
C LEU A 341 7.18 -8.81 -0.63
N GLN A 342 6.71 -8.81 0.62
CA GLN A 342 5.28 -8.65 0.91
C GLN A 342 4.75 -7.32 0.35
N ARG A 343 5.49 -6.21 0.55
CA ARG A 343 5.12 -4.90 0.01
C ARG A 343 5.12 -4.88 -1.52
N LEU A 344 6.16 -5.43 -2.13
CA LEU A 344 6.22 -5.57 -3.59
C LEU A 344 5.03 -6.37 -4.12
N GLY A 345 4.67 -7.47 -3.44
CA GLY A 345 3.52 -8.30 -3.75
C GLY A 345 2.21 -7.50 -3.75
N THR A 346 1.97 -6.71 -2.70
CA THR A 346 0.77 -5.84 -2.62
C THR A 346 0.76 -4.78 -3.73
N TYR A 347 1.88 -4.08 -3.92
CA TYR A 347 2.01 -3.07 -4.99
C TYR A 347 1.74 -3.65 -6.37
N ARG A 348 2.40 -4.78 -6.67
CA ARG A 348 2.22 -5.52 -7.90
C ARG A 348 0.75 -5.86 -8.11
N ARG A 349 0.11 -6.46 -7.10
CA ARG A 349 -1.29 -6.85 -7.19
C ARG A 349 -2.20 -5.67 -7.46
N LEU A 350 -2.00 -4.50 -6.84
CA LEU A 350 -2.77 -3.29 -7.15
C LEU A 350 -2.54 -2.81 -8.59
N ALA A 351 -1.28 -2.72 -9.00
CA ALA A 351 -0.84 -2.29 -10.33
C ALA A 351 -1.28 -3.24 -11.46
N SER A 352 -1.56 -4.48 -11.11
CA SER A 352 -2.07 -5.53 -11.98
C SER A 352 -3.54 -5.39 -12.36
N SER A 353 -4.30 -4.48 -11.73
CA SER A 353 -5.68 -4.23 -12.14
C SER A 353 -5.71 -3.67 -13.57
N PRO A 354 -6.52 -4.25 -14.49
CA PRO A 354 -6.65 -3.74 -15.86
C PRO A 354 -7.08 -2.27 -15.92
N LEU A 355 -7.79 -1.79 -14.89
CA LEU A 355 -8.21 -0.40 -14.77
C LEU A 355 -7.04 0.59 -14.67
N THR A 356 -5.83 0.10 -14.39
CA THR A 356 -4.65 0.95 -14.17
C THR A 356 -3.60 0.89 -15.28
N PHE A 357 -3.81 0.07 -16.32
CA PHE A 357 -2.79 -0.20 -17.33
C PHE A 357 -2.29 1.02 -18.09
N LYS A 358 -3.16 2.00 -18.34
CA LYS A 358 -2.77 3.29 -18.91
C LYS A 358 -1.67 4.00 -18.09
N TRP A 359 -1.76 3.94 -16.75
CA TRP A 359 -0.75 4.53 -15.88
C TRP A 359 0.54 3.72 -15.83
N LEU A 360 0.48 2.38 -15.96
CA LEU A 360 1.68 1.54 -16.05
C LEU A 360 2.59 2.02 -17.19
N SER A 361 2.00 2.30 -18.35
CA SER A 361 2.71 2.85 -19.51
C SER A 361 3.21 4.28 -19.22
N THR A 362 2.32 5.16 -18.75
CA THR A 362 2.63 6.58 -18.46
C THR A 362 3.81 6.74 -17.48
N TYR A 363 3.87 5.91 -16.45
CA TYR A 363 4.89 5.94 -15.40
C TYR A 363 6.03 4.95 -15.62
N SER A 364 6.05 4.23 -16.75
CA SER A 364 7.05 3.22 -17.07
C SER A 364 7.25 2.17 -15.96
N ILE A 365 6.17 1.76 -15.30
CA ILE A 365 6.22 0.90 -14.11
C ILE A 365 6.87 -0.45 -14.41
N HIS A 366 6.55 -1.04 -15.57
CA HIS A 366 7.16 -2.30 -15.99
C HIS A 366 8.69 -2.20 -16.04
N ARG A 367 9.22 -1.11 -16.61
CA ARG A 367 10.66 -0.83 -16.65
C ARG A 367 11.27 -0.77 -15.26
N SER A 368 10.59 -0.08 -14.33
CA SER A 368 11.04 0.04 -12.94
C SER A 368 11.08 -1.33 -12.25
N PHE A 369 10.09 -2.19 -12.47
CA PHE A 369 10.09 -3.57 -11.98
C PHE A 369 11.27 -4.39 -12.52
N VAL A 370 11.51 -4.35 -13.83
CA VAL A 370 12.60 -5.08 -14.48
C VAL A 370 13.97 -4.58 -13.99
N ARG A 371 14.12 -3.27 -13.78
CA ARG A 371 15.34 -2.67 -13.20
C ARG A 371 15.54 -3.08 -11.75
N ALA A 372 14.51 -2.99 -10.92
CA ALA A 372 14.56 -3.39 -9.52
C ALA A 372 14.95 -4.86 -9.37
N MET A 373 14.28 -5.73 -10.13
CA MET A 373 14.61 -7.14 -10.25
C MET A 373 16.07 -7.34 -10.67
N SER A 374 16.51 -6.72 -11.78
CA SER A 374 17.88 -6.88 -12.28
C SER A 374 18.94 -6.45 -11.26
N ARG A 375 18.70 -5.39 -10.48
CA ARG A 375 19.59 -4.96 -9.40
C ARG A 375 19.67 -6.01 -8.30
N VAL A 376 18.53 -6.55 -7.86
CA VAL A 376 18.48 -7.62 -6.85
C VAL A 376 19.19 -8.88 -7.33
N LEU A 377 18.97 -9.30 -8.59
CA LEU A 377 19.61 -10.48 -9.15
C LEU A 377 21.14 -10.38 -9.24
N ARG A 378 21.65 -9.15 -9.43
CA ARG A 378 23.09 -8.83 -9.47
C ARG A 378 23.69 -8.51 -8.10
N SER A 379 22.87 -8.37 -7.06
CA SER A 379 23.35 -8.13 -5.69
C SER A 379 24.06 -9.36 -5.10
N SER A 380 24.77 -9.13 -4.00
CA SER A 380 25.40 -10.17 -3.17
C SER A 380 24.42 -10.90 -2.25
N LEU A 381 23.10 -10.81 -2.49
CA LEU A 381 22.13 -11.64 -1.77
C LEU A 381 22.42 -13.12 -2.09
N ASP A 382 23.00 -13.82 -1.11
CA ASP A 382 23.58 -15.17 -1.30
C ASP A 382 22.52 -16.26 -1.55
N ALA A 383 21.25 -16.01 -1.23
CA ALA A 383 20.19 -16.98 -1.43
C ALA A 383 19.62 -16.91 -2.85
N GLN A 384 19.99 -17.85 -3.71
CA GLN A 384 19.40 -18.00 -5.05
C GLN A 384 17.88 -18.18 -5.00
N THR A 385 17.34 -18.84 -3.96
CA THR A 385 15.89 -18.91 -3.69
C THR A 385 15.26 -17.52 -3.58
N VAL A 386 15.93 -16.56 -2.93
CA VAL A 386 15.47 -15.17 -2.82
C VAL A 386 15.41 -14.53 -4.20
N LYS A 387 16.46 -14.71 -5.01
CA LYS A 387 16.53 -14.21 -6.39
C LYS A 387 15.40 -14.76 -7.27
N THR A 388 15.13 -16.06 -7.16
CA THR A 388 14.02 -16.73 -7.86
C THR A 388 12.66 -16.18 -7.42
N ILE A 389 12.44 -15.99 -6.12
CA ILE A 389 11.20 -15.41 -5.59
C ILE A 389 11.01 -13.97 -6.07
N VAL A 390 12.08 -13.18 -6.14
CA VAL A 390 12.04 -11.80 -6.64
C VAL A 390 11.69 -11.77 -8.12
N TRP A 391 12.29 -12.66 -8.93
CA TRP A 391 11.92 -12.79 -10.33
C TRP A 391 10.45 -13.14 -10.49
N LEU A 392 9.92 -14.11 -9.74
CA LEU A 392 8.50 -14.47 -9.78
C LEU A 392 7.59 -13.31 -9.38
N ALA A 393 7.98 -12.57 -8.33
CA ALA A 393 7.23 -11.42 -7.88
C ALA A 393 7.21 -10.34 -8.97
N CYS A 394 8.35 -9.94 -9.51
CA CYS A 394 8.39 -8.90 -10.55
C CYS A 394 7.74 -9.36 -11.87
N GLY A 395 8.07 -10.57 -12.34
CA GLY A 395 7.55 -11.16 -13.56
C GLY A 395 6.05 -11.49 -13.50
N GLY A 396 5.46 -11.54 -12.31
CA GLY A 396 4.02 -11.67 -12.13
C GLY A 396 3.24 -10.52 -12.79
N LEU A 397 3.69 -9.27 -12.65
CA LEU A 397 3.07 -8.12 -13.33
C LEU A 397 3.19 -8.25 -14.85
N THR A 398 4.38 -8.59 -15.33
CA THR A 398 4.65 -8.78 -16.76
C THR A 398 3.73 -9.84 -17.37
N GLY A 399 3.46 -10.92 -16.64
CA GLY A 399 2.59 -12.00 -17.12
C GLY A 399 1.12 -11.57 -17.23
N GLU A 400 0.65 -10.81 -16.25
CA GLU A 400 -0.73 -10.31 -16.24
C GLU A 400 -0.95 -9.28 -17.35
N ILE A 401 0.02 -8.39 -17.60
CA ILE A 401 -0.05 -7.45 -18.73
C ILE A 401 0.06 -8.19 -20.07
N LEU A 402 0.98 -9.15 -20.19
CA LEU A 402 1.18 -9.98 -21.38
C LEU A 402 -0.12 -10.69 -21.77
N GLN A 403 -0.76 -11.36 -20.80
CA GLN A 403 -2.04 -12.04 -21.04
C GLN A 403 -3.12 -11.07 -21.50
N ALA A 404 -3.22 -9.89 -20.89
CA ALA A 404 -4.22 -8.90 -21.29
C ALA A 404 -4.00 -8.36 -22.72
N VAL A 405 -2.74 -8.18 -23.14
CA VAL A 405 -2.42 -7.79 -24.52
C VAL A 405 -2.77 -8.92 -25.48
N ILE A 406 -2.43 -10.17 -25.16
CA ILE A 406 -2.80 -11.35 -25.97
C ILE A 406 -4.33 -11.41 -26.14
N ASP A 407 -5.07 -11.33 -25.03
CA ASP A 407 -6.54 -11.36 -25.04
C ASP A 407 -7.14 -10.21 -25.88
N THR A 408 -6.48 -9.05 -25.90
CA THR A 408 -6.91 -7.90 -26.70
C THR A 408 -6.66 -8.12 -28.19
N VAL A 409 -5.48 -8.63 -28.56
CA VAL A 409 -5.12 -8.91 -29.97
C VAL A 409 -6.00 -10.02 -30.55
N GLU A 410 -6.35 -11.03 -29.76
CA GLU A 410 -7.17 -12.16 -30.22
C GLU A 410 -8.65 -11.82 -30.37
N ARG A 411 -9.10 -10.70 -29.80
CA ARG A 411 -10.49 -10.24 -29.91
C ARG A 411 -10.64 -9.24 -31.06
N PRO A 412 -11.31 -9.61 -32.17
CA PRO A 412 -11.48 -8.71 -33.29
C PRO A 412 -12.30 -7.48 -32.89
N GLY A 413 -11.84 -6.30 -33.34
CA GLY A 413 -12.55 -5.02 -33.16
C GLY A 413 -12.18 -4.20 -31.93
N LEU A 414 -11.28 -4.69 -31.07
CA LEU A 414 -10.70 -3.88 -29.99
C LEU A 414 -9.49 -3.08 -30.50
N THR A 415 -9.29 -1.88 -29.95
CA THR A 415 -8.08 -1.11 -30.22
C THR A 415 -6.92 -1.74 -29.45
N LEU A 416 -5.83 -2.05 -30.14
CA LEU A 416 -4.63 -2.57 -29.50
C LEU A 416 -3.99 -1.52 -28.61
N GLU A 417 -3.87 -1.81 -27.32
CA GLU A 417 -3.12 -1.00 -26.37
C GLU A 417 -1.98 -1.85 -25.80
N ILE A 418 -0.73 -1.39 -26.01
CA ILE A 418 0.47 -2.05 -25.51
C ILE A 418 1.01 -1.25 -24.33
N TYR A 419 1.09 -1.89 -23.17
CA TYR A 419 1.53 -1.25 -21.91
C TYR A 419 2.94 -1.66 -21.49
N LEU A 420 3.65 -2.38 -22.35
CA LEU A 420 5.00 -2.92 -22.13
C LEU A 420 5.95 -2.39 -23.19
N ILE A 421 7.23 -2.31 -22.83
CA ILE A 421 8.32 -2.08 -23.78
C ILE A 421 8.96 -3.43 -24.09
N GLY A 422 9.18 -3.73 -25.36
CA GLY A 422 9.75 -5.00 -25.81
C GLY A 422 11.13 -5.29 -25.20
N GLU A 423 12.00 -4.28 -25.11
CA GLU A 423 13.31 -4.40 -24.45
C GLU A 423 13.21 -4.89 -23.01
N ASP A 424 12.32 -4.31 -22.22
CA ASP A 424 12.17 -4.66 -20.80
C ASP A 424 11.58 -6.06 -20.64
N LEU A 425 10.65 -6.48 -21.53
CA LEU A 425 10.11 -7.84 -21.53
C LEU A 425 11.21 -8.87 -21.81
N VAL A 426 12.05 -8.60 -22.81
CA VAL A 426 13.15 -9.50 -23.14
C VAL A 426 14.21 -9.53 -22.04
N CYS A 427 14.49 -8.39 -21.42
CA CYS A 427 15.38 -8.33 -20.26
C CYS A 427 14.85 -9.20 -19.10
N GLU A 428 13.55 -9.13 -18.78
CA GLU A 428 12.93 -9.96 -17.74
C GLU A 428 13.10 -11.46 -18.00
N VAL A 429 12.84 -11.89 -19.23
CA VAL A 429 12.97 -13.29 -19.63
C VAL A 429 14.44 -13.74 -19.69
N ALA A 430 15.35 -12.89 -20.16
CA ALA A 430 16.79 -13.16 -20.15
C ALA A 430 17.31 -13.40 -18.72
N ARG A 431 16.82 -12.64 -17.74
CA ARG A 431 17.15 -12.86 -16.32
C ARG A 431 16.63 -14.19 -15.78
N ALA A 432 15.46 -14.64 -16.25
CA ALA A 432 14.95 -15.97 -15.91
C ALA A 432 15.93 -17.07 -16.36
N VAL A 433 16.49 -16.91 -17.56
CA VAL A 433 17.50 -17.82 -18.11
C VAL A 433 18.82 -17.71 -17.35
N ASP A 434 19.26 -16.51 -16.99
CA ASP A 434 20.46 -16.32 -16.15
C ASP A 434 20.32 -17.10 -14.82
N LEU A 435 19.14 -17.05 -14.19
CA LEU A 435 18.84 -17.80 -12.98
C LEU A 435 18.92 -19.31 -13.19
N LEU A 436 18.38 -19.83 -14.29
CA LEU A 436 18.50 -21.24 -14.66
C LEU A 436 19.96 -21.67 -14.86
N CYS A 437 20.80 -20.78 -15.40
CA CYS A 437 22.22 -21.04 -15.60
C CYS A 437 22.99 -21.11 -14.27
N GLN A 438 22.65 -20.23 -13.31
CA GLN A 438 23.29 -20.16 -12.00
C GLN A 438 22.90 -21.32 -11.08
N GLU A 439 21.64 -21.77 -11.16
CA GLU A 439 21.04 -22.79 -10.26
C GLU A 439 21.58 -24.21 -10.43
N GLY A 440 22.34 -24.51 -11.49
CA GLY A 440 23.06 -25.77 -11.66
C GLY A 440 22.46 -26.95 -10.88
N LEU A 441 21.24 -27.39 -11.25
CA LEU A 441 20.59 -28.64 -10.79
C LEU A 441 19.96 -28.66 -9.37
N LYS A 442 19.81 -27.53 -8.63
CA LYS A 442 19.33 -27.56 -7.23
C LYS A 442 18.00 -26.84 -6.92
N LEU A 443 17.18 -26.53 -7.93
CA LEU A 443 15.83 -26.04 -7.67
C LEU A 443 14.95 -27.18 -7.15
N GLU A 444 14.84 -27.28 -5.82
CA GLU A 444 13.74 -28.03 -5.23
C GLU A 444 12.41 -27.53 -5.83
N PRO A 445 11.40 -28.41 -5.96
CA PRO A 445 10.07 -27.98 -6.36
C PRO A 445 9.69 -26.78 -5.50
N MET A 446 9.31 -25.66 -6.14
CA MET A 446 8.85 -24.52 -5.37
C MET A 446 7.66 -24.95 -4.52
N ARG A 447 7.40 -24.23 -3.43
CA ARG A 447 6.20 -24.43 -2.60
C ARG A 447 4.88 -24.46 -3.41
N LEU A 448 4.90 -23.96 -4.65
CA LEU A 448 3.81 -23.97 -5.63
C LEU A 448 3.65 -25.30 -6.42
N GLY A 449 4.43 -26.34 -6.14
CA GLY A 449 4.35 -27.64 -6.79
C GLY A 449 4.79 -27.67 -8.27
N ARG A 450 5.13 -26.51 -8.85
CA ARG A 450 5.68 -26.38 -10.20
C ARG A 450 7.20 -26.16 -10.13
N ARG A 451 7.90 -26.80 -11.06
CA ARG A 451 9.32 -26.57 -11.29
C ARG A 451 9.53 -25.20 -11.94
N PHE A 452 10.58 -24.49 -11.54
CA PHE A 452 10.88 -23.15 -12.07
C PHE A 452 11.03 -23.15 -13.58
N GLU A 453 11.70 -24.17 -14.11
CA GLU A 453 11.94 -24.41 -15.53
C GLU A 453 10.64 -24.36 -16.33
N HIS A 454 9.57 -24.94 -15.80
CA HIS A 454 8.26 -24.95 -16.45
C HIS A 454 7.60 -23.55 -16.44
N ILE A 455 7.82 -22.75 -15.39
CA ILE A 455 7.34 -21.38 -15.34
C ILE A 455 8.07 -20.52 -16.38
N VAL A 456 9.40 -20.68 -16.49
CA VAL A 456 10.21 -19.99 -17.49
C VAL A 456 9.84 -20.41 -18.91
N GLU A 457 9.62 -21.70 -19.13
CA GLU A 457 9.13 -22.26 -20.40
C GLU A 457 7.80 -21.65 -20.80
N GLN A 458 6.80 -21.68 -19.92
CA GLN A 458 5.49 -21.11 -20.21
C GLN A 458 5.60 -19.61 -20.51
N ARG A 459 6.42 -18.87 -19.75
CA ARG A 459 6.64 -17.45 -20.00
C ARG A 459 7.22 -17.20 -21.40
N LEU A 460 8.20 -17.99 -21.82
CA LEU A 460 8.78 -17.88 -23.16
C LEU A 460 7.78 -18.21 -24.28
N LEU A 461 6.92 -19.21 -24.07
CA LEU A 461 5.84 -19.54 -25.00
C LEU A 461 4.83 -18.38 -25.13
N ASP A 462 4.44 -17.76 -24.01
CA ASP A 462 3.51 -16.62 -24.01
C ASP A 462 4.11 -15.42 -24.75
N VAL A 463 5.40 -15.13 -24.53
CA VAL A 463 6.09 -14.05 -25.24
C VAL A 463 6.19 -14.33 -26.74
N ASN A 464 6.53 -15.56 -27.14
CA ASN A 464 6.56 -15.94 -28.55
C ASN A 464 5.18 -15.82 -29.21
N ARG A 465 4.12 -16.30 -28.52
CA ARG A 465 2.73 -16.14 -28.97
C ARG A 465 2.39 -14.67 -29.19
N LEU A 466 2.70 -13.80 -28.23
CA LEU A 466 2.46 -12.37 -28.38
C LEU A 466 3.19 -11.79 -29.60
N ILE A 467 4.48 -12.10 -29.79
CA ILE A 467 5.26 -11.58 -30.91
C ILE A 467 4.67 -11.99 -32.25
N VAL A 468 4.26 -13.25 -32.40
CA VAL A 468 3.60 -13.76 -33.62
C VAL A 468 2.29 -13.01 -33.87
N LEU A 469 1.46 -12.85 -32.85
CA LEU A 469 0.20 -12.12 -32.94
C LEU A 469 0.41 -10.66 -33.34
N LEU A 470 1.39 -9.98 -32.74
CA LEU A 470 1.70 -8.58 -33.04
C LEU A 470 2.30 -8.40 -34.44
N LYS A 471 3.16 -9.32 -34.91
CA LYS A 471 3.65 -9.34 -36.31
C LYS A 471 2.49 -9.44 -37.30
N GLY A 472 1.46 -10.22 -36.97
CA GLY A 472 0.24 -10.38 -37.79
C GLY A 472 -0.75 -9.20 -37.73
N HIS A 473 -0.76 -8.43 -36.63
CA HIS A 473 -1.71 -7.33 -36.43
C HIS A 473 -1.41 -6.10 -37.31
N GLY A 474 -0.14 -5.80 -37.57
CA GLY A 474 0.27 -4.74 -38.52
C GLY A 474 0.07 -3.29 -38.07
N SER A 475 -0.29 -3.02 -36.80
CA SER A 475 -0.39 -1.65 -36.28
C SER A 475 0.99 -1.04 -35.99
N ASP A 476 1.07 0.30 -35.92
CA ASP A 476 2.31 1.02 -35.61
C ASP A 476 2.87 0.64 -34.24
N ASP A 477 2.00 0.57 -33.23
CA ASP A 477 2.37 0.19 -31.86
C ASP A 477 2.91 -1.26 -31.82
N ALA A 478 2.28 -2.19 -32.54
CA ALA A 478 2.75 -3.57 -32.64
C ALA A 478 4.15 -3.64 -33.27
N ARG A 479 4.39 -2.87 -34.35
CA ARG A 479 5.71 -2.79 -35.02
C ARG A 479 6.77 -2.20 -34.10
N LEU A 480 6.46 -1.11 -33.40
CA LEU A 480 7.38 -0.49 -32.43
C LEU A 480 7.73 -1.43 -31.29
N PHE A 481 6.75 -2.16 -30.76
CA PHE A 481 6.98 -3.15 -29.72
C PHE A 481 7.90 -4.29 -30.20
N VAL A 482 7.60 -4.89 -31.37
CA VAL A 482 8.41 -5.97 -31.93
C VAL A 482 9.84 -5.51 -32.20
N GLN A 483 10.02 -4.31 -32.76
CA GLN A 483 11.35 -3.72 -32.98
C GLN A 483 12.11 -3.55 -31.66
N SER A 484 11.46 -3.04 -30.63
CA SER A 484 12.05 -2.91 -29.29
C SER A 484 12.42 -4.28 -28.71
N ALA A 485 11.58 -5.30 -28.87
CA ALA A 485 11.87 -6.66 -28.43
C ALA A 485 13.11 -7.25 -29.16
N THR A 486 13.24 -7.02 -30.47
CA THR A 486 14.42 -7.44 -31.24
C THR A 486 15.70 -6.77 -30.71
N ILE A 487 15.65 -5.47 -30.40
CA ILE A 487 16.80 -4.75 -29.79
C ILE A 487 17.17 -5.39 -28.44
N GLY A 488 16.18 -5.62 -27.58
CA GLY A 488 16.39 -6.28 -26.29
C GLY A 488 16.97 -7.70 -26.43
N ALA A 489 16.53 -8.45 -27.44
CA ALA A 489 17.01 -9.80 -27.70
C ALA A 489 18.50 -9.83 -28.11
N LEU A 490 18.92 -8.87 -28.93
CA LEU A 490 20.32 -8.73 -29.31
C LEU A 490 21.20 -8.36 -28.10
N ALA A 491 20.69 -7.49 -27.21
CA ALA A 491 21.45 -6.97 -26.07
C ALA A 491 21.54 -7.95 -24.89
N GLU A 492 20.43 -8.57 -24.50
CA GLU A 492 20.30 -9.28 -23.22
C GLU A 492 20.03 -10.78 -23.39
N TRP A 493 19.18 -11.17 -24.35
CA TRP A 493 18.85 -12.60 -24.56
C TRP A 493 20.04 -13.41 -25.08
N TRP A 494 20.77 -12.88 -26.06
CA TRP A 494 21.86 -13.60 -26.70
C TRP A 494 22.99 -14.01 -25.72
N PRO A 495 23.45 -13.12 -24.82
CA PRO A 495 24.37 -13.50 -23.75
C PRO A 495 23.82 -14.59 -22.82
N SER A 496 22.57 -14.44 -22.35
CA SER A 496 21.93 -15.41 -21.44
C SER A 496 21.76 -16.79 -22.09
N LEU A 497 21.39 -16.83 -23.37
CA LEU A 497 21.29 -18.07 -24.15
C LEU A 497 22.65 -18.77 -24.28
N ARG A 498 23.72 -18.03 -24.56
CA ARG A 498 25.07 -18.61 -24.64
C ARG A 498 25.55 -19.16 -23.29
N ALA A 499 25.21 -18.47 -22.20
CA ALA A 499 25.48 -18.96 -20.85
C ALA A 499 24.75 -20.29 -20.61
N LEU A 500 23.47 -20.37 -20.99
CA LEU A 500 22.68 -21.60 -20.88
C LEU A 500 23.28 -22.74 -21.68
N GLN A 501 23.61 -22.50 -22.96
CA GLN A 501 24.27 -23.49 -23.79
C GLN A 501 25.57 -23.98 -23.16
N THR A 502 26.38 -23.07 -22.61
CA THR A 502 27.63 -23.43 -21.92
C THR A 502 27.39 -24.34 -20.72
N VAL A 503 26.36 -24.04 -19.91
CA VAL A 503 25.95 -24.90 -18.78
C VAL A 503 25.53 -26.28 -19.30
N VAL A 504 24.67 -26.33 -20.32
CA VAL A 504 24.18 -27.59 -20.92
C VAL A 504 25.31 -28.45 -21.48
N TYR A 505 26.29 -27.85 -22.14
CA TYR A 505 27.46 -28.56 -22.67
C TYR A 505 28.34 -29.14 -21.55
N ARG A 506 28.38 -28.51 -20.37
CA ARG A 506 29.13 -29.00 -19.20
C ARG A 506 28.40 -30.12 -18.46
N LEU A 507 27.10 -30.33 -18.69
CA LEU A 507 26.35 -31.41 -18.06
C LEU A 507 26.69 -32.78 -18.67
N PRO A 508 26.83 -33.84 -17.83
CA PRO A 508 27.00 -35.21 -18.32
C PRO A 508 25.89 -35.61 -19.30
N ALA A 509 26.20 -36.43 -20.30
CA ALA A 509 25.22 -36.89 -21.29
C ALA A 509 24.00 -37.62 -20.66
N THR A 510 24.22 -38.23 -19.50
CA THR A 510 23.21 -38.96 -18.72
C THR A 510 22.41 -38.08 -17.75
N SER A 511 22.71 -36.78 -17.67
CA SER A 511 22.00 -35.85 -16.79
C SER A 511 20.55 -35.67 -17.29
N PRO A 512 19.52 -35.97 -16.49
CA PRO A 512 18.12 -35.71 -16.86
C PRO A 512 17.87 -34.22 -17.16
N GLN A 513 18.69 -33.32 -16.62
CA GLN A 513 18.61 -31.90 -16.85
C GLN A 513 19.14 -31.51 -18.24
N ARG A 514 20.13 -32.23 -18.78
CA ARG A 514 20.53 -32.08 -20.18
C ARG A 514 19.38 -32.43 -21.12
N ALA A 515 18.54 -33.42 -20.78
CA ALA A 515 17.33 -33.73 -21.56
C ALA A 515 16.28 -32.61 -21.47
N ILE A 516 16.07 -32.01 -20.29
CA ILE A 516 15.16 -30.86 -20.11
C ILE A 516 15.62 -29.66 -20.97
N PHE A 517 16.93 -29.37 -20.96
CA PHE A 517 17.50 -28.28 -21.77
C PHE A 517 17.65 -28.61 -23.27
N ALA A 518 17.70 -29.89 -23.64
CA ALA A 518 17.75 -30.31 -25.04
C ALA A 518 16.35 -30.36 -25.68
N VAL A 519 15.32 -30.77 -24.92
CA VAL A 519 13.92 -30.71 -25.37
C VAL A 519 13.53 -29.26 -25.63
N SER A 520 13.96 -28.33 -24.77
CA SER A 520 13.76 -26.90 -24.97
C SER A 520 14.51 -26.34 -26.19
N HIS A 521 15.65 -26.92 -26.55
CA HIS A 521 16.35 -26.54 -27.79
C HIS A 521 15.63 -27.05 -29.05
N ASN A 522 14.94 -28.19 -28.98
CA ASN A 522 14.23 -28.79 -30.10
C ASN A 522 12.82 -28.23 -30.33
N SER A 523 12.17 -27.65 -29.31
CA SER A 523 10.87 -26.99 -29.46
C SER A 523 10.94 -25.58 -30.05
N GLY A 524 12.09 -25.15 -30.59
CA GLY A 524 12.23 -23.95 -31.43
C GLY A 524 12.32 -22.60 -30.72
N TRP A 525 11.89 -22.49 -29.46
CA TRP A 525 11.88 -21.25 -28.66
C TRP A 525 13.27 -20.70 -28.29
N LEU A 526 14.31 -21.54 -28.24
CA LEU A 526 15.70 -21.07 -28.06
C LEU A 526 16.34 -20.58 -29.38
N SER A 527 15.66 -20.71 -30.53
CA SER A 527 16.25 -20.32 -31.81
C SER A 527 16.13 -18.79 -32.04
N ALA A 528 17.23 -18.17 -32.46
CA ALA A 528 17.29 -16.77 -32.88
C ALA A 528 16.22 -16.38 -33.91
N HIS A 529 15.78 -17.37 -34.70
CA HIS A 529 14.91 -17.18 -35.85
C HIS A 529 13.49 -16.71 -35.52
N TYR A 530 13.07 -16.71 -34.25
CA TYR A 530 11.76 -16.16 -33.86
C TYR A 530 11.81 -14.65 -33.51
N TRP A 531 12.96 -14.18 -33.04
CA TRP A 531 13.18 -12.81 -32.57
C TRP A 531 13.65 -11.86 -33.68
N ILE A 532 14.27 -12.42 -34.71
CA ILE A 532 14.62 -11.78 -35.98
C ILE A 532 13.47 -12.06 -36.94
#